data_AF-A0A957X0S6-F1
#
_entry.id   AF-A0A957X0S6-F1
#
_cell.length_a   1.000
_cell.length_b   1.000
_cell.length_c   1.000
_cell.angle_alpha   90.00
_cell.angle_beta   90.00
_cell.angle_gamma   90.00
#
_symmetry.space_group_name_H-M   'P 1'
#
loop_
_entity.id
_entity.type
_entity.pdbx_description
1 polymer ?
#
loop_
_entity_poly.entity_id
_entity_poly.type
_entity_poly.pdbx_seq_one_letter_code
_entity_poly.pdbx_strand_id
1 'polypeptide(L)'
;SWKPLTERSPTVDSLADDEVLALTQLALEPNTDARLILLLDRQQSDEITDAEREELDQLMQQYQEGLLRKPQALSEAVKRGLQKPLSP
;
A
#
# COMPACT_ATOMS: atom_id res chain seq x y z
N SER A 1 0.21 -11.65 18.20
CA SER A 1 1.16 -10.52 18.18
C SER A 1 1.41 -10.09 16.76
N TRP A 2 0.92 -8.92 16.38
CA TRP A 2 1.28 -8.28 15.12
C TRP A 2 2.70 -7.70 15.23
N LYS A 3 3.54 -7.95 14.23
CA LYS A 3 4.85 -7.30 14.05
C LYS A 3 4.76 -6.42 12.80
N PRO A 4 5.09 -5.12 12.86
CA PRO A 4 5.15 -4.31 11.65
C PRO A 4 6.29 -4.82 10.74
N LEU A 5 6.04 -4.85 9.43
CA LEU A 5 6.96 -5.33 8.38
C LEU A 5 8.19 -4.44 8.13
N THR A 6 8.51 -3.52 9.04
CA THR A 6 9.62 -2.57 8.87
C THR A 6 11.00 -3.23 8.77
N GLU A 7 11.12 -4.54 8.96
CA GLU A 7 12.41 -5.22 9.06
C GLU A 7 12.98 -5.79 7.74
N ARG A 8 12.36 -5.58 6.55
CA ARG A 8 12.92 -6.22 5.33
C ARG A 8 12.73 -5.56 3.96
N SER A 9 11.97 -4.48 3.83
CA SER A 9 11.82 -3.77 2.55
C SER A 9 12.81 -2.62 2.42
N PRO A 10 13.46 -2.41 1.25
CA PRO A 10 14.35 -1.29 1.04
C PRO A 10 13.63 0.05 1.25
N THR A 11 14.32 1.00 1.87
CA THR A 11 13.82 2.37 2.03
C THR A 11 13.69 3.03 0.66
N VAL A 12 12.70 3.90 0.49
CA VAL A 12 12.41 4.53 -0.80
C VAL A 12 13.59 5.34 -1.35
N ASP A 13 14.40 5.93 -0.48
CA ASP A 13 15.59 6.70 -0.86
C ASP A 13 16.74 5.83 -1.43
N SER A 14 16.71 4.52 -1.19
CA SER A 14 17.68 3.55 -1.73
C SER A 14 17.29 2.97 -3.10
N LEU A 15 16.07 3.24 -3.57
CA LEU A 15 15.54 2.73 -4.85
C LEU A 15 16.08 3.49 -6.05
N ALA A 16 16.11 2.83 -7.21
CA ALA A 16 16.38 3.48 -8.50
C ALA A 16 15.23 4.42 -8.91
N ASP A 17 15.51 5.36 -9.84
CA ASP A 17 14.54 6.39 -10.22
C ASP A 17 13.26 5.83 -10.86
N ASP A 18 13.40 4.76 -11.65
CA ASP A 18 12.28 4.03 -12.27
C ASP A 18 11.42 3.32 -11.22
N GLU A 19 12.04 2.72 -10.21
CA GLU A 19 11.34 2.10 -9.08
C GLU A 19 10.60 3.15 -8.22
N VAL A 20 11.23 4.30 -7.96
CA VAL A 20 10.57 5.43 -7.26
C VAL A 20 9.36 5.91 -8.07
N LEU A 21 9.51 6.10 -9.38
CA LEU A 21 8.42 6.51 -10.26
C LEU A 21 7.28 5.48 -10.31
N ALA A 22 7.59 4.18 -10.33
CA ALA A 22 6.59 3.12 -10.28
C ALA A 22 5.77 3.17 -8.97
N LEU A 23 6.43 3.42 -7.82
CA LEU A 23 5.75 3.59 -6.54
C LEU A 23 4.85 4.83 -6.49
N THR A 24 5.19 5.93 -7.18
CA THR A 24 4.29 7.09 -7.26
C THR A 24 3.00 6.79 -8.03
N GLN A 25 3.05 5.85 -8.96
CA GLN A 25 1.93 5.44 -9.80
C GLN A 25 1.14 4.27 -9.22
N LEU A 26 1.50 3.78 -8.01
CA LEU A 26 0.71 2.76 -7.33
C LEU A 26 -0.71 3.26 -7.15
N ALA A 27 -1.64 2.74 -7.95
CA ALA A 27 -3.04 2.71 -7.62
C ALA A 27 -3.26 1.36 -6.93
N LEU A 28 -4.01 1.36 -5.84
CA LEU A 28 -4.66 0.11 -5.44
C LEU A 28 -5.52 -0.30 -6.63
N GLU A 29 -5.33 -1.53 -7.11
CA GLU A 29 -6.12 -2.00 -8.23
C GLU A 29 -7.61 -1.88 -7.86
N PRO A 30 -8.47 -1.36 -8.76
CA PRO A 30 -9.89 -1.19 -8.46
C PRO A 30 -10.58 -2.50 -8.00
N ASN A 31 -10.08 -3.65 -8.47
CA ASN A 31 -10.56 -4.96 -8.07
C ASN A 31 -10.15 -5.36 -6.63
N THR A 32 -8.97 -4.91 -6.20
CA THR A 32 -8.45 -5.12 -4.84
C THR A 32 -9.28 -4.35 -3.81
N ASP A 33 -9.67 -3.12 -4.14
CA ASP A 33 -10.53 -2.29 -3.27
C ASP A 33 -11.92 -2.91 -3.09
N ALA A 34 -12.53 -3.43 -4.16
CA ALA A 34 -13.85 -4.07 -4.08
C ALA A 34 -13.82 -5.33 -3.19
N ARG A 35 -12.78 -6.17 -3.32
CA ARG A 35 -12.63 -7.37 -2.48
C ARG A 35 -12.35 -7.01 -1.03
N LEU A 36 -11.52 -6.00 -0.79
CA LEU A 36 -11.24 -5.50 0.56
C LEU A 36 -12.51 -4.96 1.23
N ILE A 37 -13.31 -4.16 0.53
CA ILE A 37 -14.59 -3.64 1.03
C ILE A 37 -15.54 -4.78 1.39
N LEU A 38 -15.69 -5.79 0.52
CA LEU A 38 -16.54 -6.95 0.76
C LEU A 38 -16.10 -7.74 2.01
N LEU A 39 -14.80 -7.96 2.19
CA LEU A 39 -14.28 -8.70 3.34
C LEU A 39 -14.45 -7.92 4.65
N LEU A 40 -14.28 -6.60 4.62
CA LEU A 40 -14.56 -5.73 5.77
C LEU A 40 -16.05 -5.75 6.16
N ASP A 41 -16.96 -5.75 5.18
CA ASP A 41 -18.41 -5.86 5.42
C ASP A 41 -18.80 -7.20 6.07
N ARG A 42 -18.22 -8.31 5.57
CA ARG A 42 -18.40 -9.65 6.16
C ARG A 42 -17.83 -9.75 7.57
N GLN A 43 -16.68 -9.09 7.84
CA GLN A 43 -16.10 -9.03 9.17
C GLN A 43 -17.00 -8.25 10.15
N GLN A 44 -17.57 -7.12 9.71
CA GLN A 44 -18.49 -6.31 10.53
C GLN A 44 -19.81 -7.03 10.84
N SER A 45 -20.22 -7.94 9.95
CA SER A 45 -21.43 -8.75 10.10
C SER A 45 -21.21 -10.08 10.83
N ASP A 46 -19.99 -10.37 11.33
CA ASP A 46 -19.61 -11.66 11.92
C ASP A 46 -19.81 -12.88 11.00
N GLU A 47 -19.86 -12.67 9.68
CA GLU A 47 -20.05 -13.72 8.67
C GLU A 47 -18.74 -14.16 7.99
N ILE A 48 -17.61 -13.58 8.40
CA ILE A 48 -16.30 -13.85 7.80
C ILE A 48 -15.79 -15.24 8.20
N THR A 49 -15.36 -16.01 7.20
CA THR A 49 -14.70 -17.31 7.43
C THR A 49 -13.21 -17.15 7.78
N ASP A 50 -12.58 -18.20 8.29
CA ASP A 50 -11.14 -18.16 8.62
C ASP A 50 -10.26 -17.93 7.38
N ALA A 51 -10.61 -18.53 6.23
CA ALA A 51 -9.91 -18.30 4.97
C ALA A 51 -10.05 -16.85 4.48
N GLU A 52 -11.25 -16.28 4.61
CA GLU A 52 -11.52 -14.88 4.27
C GLU A 52 -10.80 -13.89 5.21
N ARG A 53 -10.62 -14.27 6.48
CA ARG A 53 -9.85 -13.48 7.45
C ARG A 53 -8.38 -13.42 7.08
N GLU A 54 -7.80 -14.55 6.66
CA GLU A 54 -6.42 -14.60 6.17
C GLU A 54 -6.24 -13.77 4.89
N GLU A 55 -7.20 -13.86 3.96
CA GLU A 55 -7.22 -13.02 2.75
C GLU A 55 -7.31 -11.52 3.10
N LEU A 56 -8.18 -11.16 4.03
CA LEU A 56 -8.32 -9.78 4.51
C LEU A 56 -7.02 -9.25 5.12
N ASP A 57 -6.33 -10.06 5.93
CA ASP A 57 -5.05 -9.68 6.53
C ASP A 57 -3.98 -9.41 5.46
N GLN A 58 -3.93 -10.24 4.41
CA GLN A 58 -3.00 -10.05 3.29
C GLN A 58 -3.32 -8.78 2.48
N LEU A 59 -4.60 -8.53 2.21
CA LEU A 59 -5.04 -7.33 1.50
C LEU A 59 -4.78 -6.06 2.31
N MET A 60 -5.02 -6.10 3.63
CA MET A 60 -4.74 -4.99 4.53
C MET A 60 -3.24 -4.68 4.62
N GLN A 61 -2.38 -5.71 4.58
CA GLN A 61 -0.92 -5.54 4.53
C GLN A 61 -0.49 -4.79 3.26
N GLN A 62 -0.98 -5.23 2.09
CA GLN A 62 -0.67 -4.59 0.80
C GLN A 62 -1.21 -3.15 0.75
N TYR A 63 -2.42 -2.93 1.28
CA TYR A 63 -3.04 -1.61 1.38
C TYR A 63 -2.22 -0.64 2.24
N GLN A 64 -1.79 -1.08 3.42
CA GLN A 64 -0.93 -0.28 4.31
C GLN A 64 0.43 0.05 3.68
N GLU A 65 1.04 -0.91 3.00
CA GLU A 65 2.30 -0.70 2.28
C GLU A 65 2.14 0.34 1.16
N GLY A 66 1.06 0.24 0.37
CA GLY A 66 0.73 1.22 -0.67
C GLY A 66 0.52 2.62 -0.10
N LEU A 67 -0.23 2.75 1.00
CA LEU A 67 -0.49 4.03 1.66
C LEU A 67 0.76 4.67 2.27
N LEU A 68 1.73 3.89 2.73
CA LEU A 68 2.97 4.42 3.33
C LEU A 68 4.04 4.72 2.28
N ARG A 69 4.24 3.81 1.33
CA ARG A 69 5.34 3.92 0.35
C ARG A 69 5.03 4.92 -0.76
N LYS A 70 3.77 5.09 -1.15
CA LYS A 70 3.41 6.05 -2.21
C LYS A 70 3.70 7.51 -1.81
N PRO A 71 3.30 8.02 -0.62
CA PRO A 71 3.71 9.36 -0.17
C PRO A 71 5.22 9.52 -0.03
N GLN A 72 5.93 8.48 0.45
CA GLN A 72 7.40 8.50 0.53
C GLN A 72 8.03 8.60 -0.86
N ALA A 73 7.51 7.85 -1.85
CA ALA A 73 7.95 7.90 -3.23
C ALA A 73 7.64 9.24 -3.90
N LEU A 74 6.48 9.84 -3.63
CA LEU A 74 6.14 11.18 -4.12
C LEU A 74 7.13 12.22 -3.57
N SER A 75 7.43 12.16 -2.27
CA SER A 75 8.42 13.04 -1.64
C SER A 75 9.82 12.87 -2.25
N GLU A 76 10.27 11.62 -2.42
CA GLU A 76 11.59 11.33 -3.01
C GLU A 76 11.65 11.71 -4.49
N ALA A 77 10.58 11.47 -5.27
CA ALA A 77 10.49 11.87 -6.67
C ALA A 77 10.60 13.40 -6.83
N VAL A 78 9.96 14.17 -5.94
CA VAL A 78 10.11 15.64 -5.92
C VAL A 78 11.53 16.05 -5.53
N LYS A 79 12.08 15.43 -4.48
CA LYS A 79 13.46 15.69 -4.01
C LYS A 79 14.51 15.42 -5.09
N ARG A 80 14.32 14.38 -5.92
CA ARG A 80 15.19 14.03 -7.05
C ARG A 80 14.91 14.82 -8.34
N GLY A 81 13.84 15.61 -8.38
CA GLY A 81 13.42 16.35 -9.58
C GLY A 81 12.74 15.50 -10.66
N LEU A 82 12.29 14.28 -10.32
CA LEU A 82 11.57 13.37 -11.21
C LEU A 82 10.10 13.77 -11.41
N GLN A 83 9.51 14.47 -10.41
CA GLN A 83 8.15 15.01 -10.48
C GLN A 83 8.09 16.42 -9.88
N LYS A 84 7.07 17.19 -10.29
CA LYS A 84 6.77 18.48 -9.67
C LYS A 84 6.07 18.27 -8.33
N PRO A 85 6.25 19.17 -7.35
CA PRO A 85 5.46 19.15 -6.11
C PRO A 85 3.97 19.12 -6.43
N LEU A 86 3.22 18.31 -5.67
CA LEU A 86 1.76 18.38 -5.69
C LEU A 86 1.34 19.78 -5.25
N SER A 87 0.40 20.38 -5.98
CA SER A 87 -0.18 21.67 -5.57
C SER A 87 -1.05 21.44 -4.33
N PRO A 88 -1.01 22.35 -3.34
CA PRO A 88 -1.84 22.26 -2.13
C PRO A 88 -3.34 22.40 -2.42
#